data_AF-A0A258K5C7-F1
#
_entry.id   AF-A0A258K5C7-F1
#
_cell.length_a   1.000
_cell.length_b   1.000
_cell.length_c   1.000
_cell.angle_alpha   90.00
_cell.angle_beta   90.00
_cell.angle_gamma   90.00
#
_symmetry.space_group_name_H-M   'P 1'
#
loop_
_entity.id
_entity.type
_entity.pdbx_description
1 polymer ?
#
loop_
_entity_poly.entity_id
_entity_poly.type
_entity_poly.pdbx_seq_one_letter_code
_entity_poly.pdbx_strand_id
1 'polypeptide(L)'
;MPLAKSLLSRTALAMVLACAVPGMAVPGLAATTSSDSKSSAKPTAKPAVKPAAKSDGKAKTTNTKTTNTKAAPKPTAKSAATAASAAPKLAPAPSLSGEHAVLRNAVTLAKNARGSEALAAAQQLDDPVARNLVTWLVIRHAPNDLGFDGIAAFLRDKPYWPTQSTLRRKAEAVLFAEKRSPQVVRAFFGDQAPLTGPGKIALARALAASGDQSTAAALVRDAWRTDDLSESSEQTIMTEFGTMISRADHKARADHFSYEPDTDRAMRAAARAGSDVVALTRARLAIARREANGAALLAQVPLTYANDPAYLFAKSQLARRADKPQEAAKALLAAPASAEAQVDTNEWWIERRLVA
;
A
#
# COMPACT_ATOMS: atom_id res chain seq x y z
N MET A 1 26.45 -33.68 -39.35
CA MET A 1 27.37 -34.01 -38.25
C MET A 1 27.09 -33.06 -37.07
N PRO A 2 27.22 -33.51 -35.81
CA PRO A 2 26.88 -32.72 -34.60
C PRO A 2 28.11 -32.11 -33.90
N LEU A 3 27.88 -31.51 -32.72
CA LEU A 3 28.84 -30.83 -31.78
C LEU A 3 29.18 -29.39 -32.20
N ALA A 4 29.46 -28.43 -31.31
CA ALA A 4 29.63 -28.44 -29.84
C ALA A 4 28.63 -27.45 -29.16
N LYS A 5 27.91 -27.79 -28.09
CA LYS A 5 28.30 -27.86 -26.66
C LYS A 5 28.72 -26.52 -25.99
N SER A 6 27.80 -26.00 -25.17
CA SER A 6 28.01 -25.46 -23.81
C SER A 6 29.00 -24.32 -23.55
N LEU A 7 28.47 -23.20 -23.04
CA LEU A 7 29.11 -22.46 -21.93
C LEU A 7 28.05 -21.99 -20.91
N LEU A 8 28.10 -22.54 -19.68
CA LEU A 8 27.39 -21.99 -18.52
C LEU A 8 28.35 -21.12 -17.70
N SER A 9 27.96 -19.87 -17.42
CA SER A 9 28.39 -19.09 -16.25
C SER A 9 27.45 -17.89 -16.08
N ARG A 10 26.65 -17.81 -15.01
CA ARG A 10 27.01 -17.37 -13.65
C ARG A 10 27.32 -15.87 -13.54
N THR A 11 26.28 -15.09 -13.24
CA THR A 11 26.32 -13.99 -12.25
C THR A 11 24.92 -13.73 -11.70
N ALA A 12 24.56 -14.44 -10.63
CA ALA A 12 23.46 -14.05 -9.76
C ALA A 12 24.08 -13.68 -8.40
N LEU A 13 23.87 -12.45 -7.92
CA LEU A 13 24.23 -12.07 -6.57
C LEU A 13 23.23 -11.05 -6.01
N ALA A 14 22.93 -11.21 -4.72
CA ALA A 14 21.80 -10.56 -4.07
C ALA A 14 22.01 -9.07 -3.76
N MET A 15 20.89 -8.36 -3.67
CA MET A 15 20.71 -7.32 -2.64
C MET A 15 19.48 -7.66 -1.80
N VAL A 16 19.72 -8.24 -0.63
CA VAL A 16 18.78 -8.27 0.49
C VAL A 16 19.44 -7.50 1.62
N LEU A 17 18.82 -6.43 2.11
CA LEU A 17 19.23 -5.82 3.38
C LEU A 17 18.09 -5.08 4.08
N ALA A 18 17.97 -5.35 5.38
CA ALA A 18 17.31 -4.54 6.41
C ALA A 18 15.85 -4.09 6.15
N CYS A 19 14.91 -4.94 6.55
CA CYS A 19 13.82 -4.43 7.39
C CYS A 19 14.43 -3.88 8.69
N ALA A 20 14.14 -2.63 9.04
CA ALA A 20 14.46 -2.06 10.35
C ALA A 20 13.36 -1.09 10.76
N VAL A 21 12.69 -1.37 11.88
CA VAL A 21 11.65 -0.51 12.46
C VAL A 21 12.22 0.15 13.72
N PRO A 22 12.41 1.48 13.75
CA PRO A 22 12.55 2.24 14.97
C PRO A 22 11.15 2.69 15.44
N GLY A 23 10.79 2.38 16.68
CA GLY A 23 9.59 2.93 17.32
C GLY A 23 9.86 4.26 18.04
N MET A 24 8.77 4.92 18.44
CA MET A 24 8.70 6.02 19.41
C MET A 24 9.51 7.30 19.15
N ALA A 25 8.79 8.37 18.80
CA ALA A 25 8.77 9.59 19.62
C ALA A 25 7.48 10.39 19.32
N VAL A 26 6.76 10.85 20.34
CA VAL A 26 5.63 11.77 20.21
C VAL A 26 6.03 13.12 20.81
N PRO A 27 6.20 14.19 20.02
CA PRO A 27 6.36 15.54 20.54
C PRO A 27 5.00 16.06 21.01
N GLY A 28 4.84 16.33 22.30
CA GLY A 28 3.66 17.01 22.82
C GLY A 28 3.67 18.48 22.41
N LEU A 29 2.67 18.92 21.64
CA LEU A 29 2.48 20.33 21.32
C LEU A 29 1.58 20.99 22.38
N ALA A 30 2.08 22.03 23.04
CA ALA A 30 1.30 22.81 23.99
C ALA A 30 0.32 23.73 23.26
N ALA A 31 -0.95 23.67 23.61
CA ALA A 31 -1.97 24.63 23.19
C ALA A 31 -2.53 25.32 24.44
N THR A 32 -2.45 26.66 24.48
CA THR A 32 -2.91 27.48 25.62
C THR A 32 -4.44 27.56 25.65
N THR A 33 -5.04 27.17 26.78
CA THR A 33 -6.46 27.41 27.05
C THR A 33 -6.68 28.78 27.68
N SER A 34 -7.71 29.50 27.22
CA SER A 34 -8.11 30.81 27.75
C SER A 34 -9.61 30.87 27.98
N SER A 35 -10.04 30.73 29.24
CA SER A 35 -11.40 31.06 29.69
C SER A 35 -11.43 31.21 31.22
N ASP A 36 -11.78 32.40 31.70
CA ASP A 36 -11.94 32.69 33.13
C ASP A 36 -13.17 32.00 33.74
N SER A 37 -13.13 31.67 35.05
CA SER A 37 -14.16 32.05 36.06
C SER A 37 -14.13 31.25 37.38
N LYS A 38 -13.34 31.74 38.34
CA LYS A 38 -13.77 32.06 39.72
C LYS A 38 -14.57 31.03 40.58
N SER A 39 -13.82 30.16 41.28
CA SER A 39 -13.83 29.93 42.74
C SER A 39 -15.14 29.77 43.57
N SER A 40 -15.33 28.59 44.19
CA SER A 40 -15.77 28.32 45.60
C SER A 40 -16.25 26.86 45.77
N ALA A 41 -16.21 26.14 46.90
CA ALA A 41 -15.46 26.24 48.16
C ALA A 41 -15.26 24.82 48.80
N LYS A 42 -14.63 24.71 49.98
CA LYS A 42 -14.16 23.50 50.71
C LYS A 42 -14.72 23.52 52.17
N PRO A 43 -14.72 22.48 53.06
CA PRO A 43 -14.32 21.03 53.01
C PRO A 43 -15.40 20.03 53.54
N THR A 44 -15.07 18.72 53.63
CA THR A 44 -15.21 17.90 54.88
C THR A 44 -14.40 16.58 54.78
N ALA A 45 -14.38 15.69 55.82
CA ALA A 45 -13.35 14.66 55.99
C ALA A 45 -13.79 13.30 56.63
N LYS A 46 -12.83 12.35 56.61
CA LYS A 46 -12.73 11.00 57.24
C LYS A 46 -13.31 10.88 58.68
N PRO A 47 -13.77 9.67 59.10
CA PRO A 47 -12.91 8.53 59.54
C PRO A 47 -13.43 7.12 59.12
N ALA A 48 -12.92 5.96 59.57
CA ALA A 48 -11.55 5.39 59.75
C ALA A 48 -11.61 4.19 60.74
N VAL A 49 -11.04 3.02 60.41
CA VAL A 49 -10.89 1.84 61.31
C VAL A 49 -9.50 1.18 61.11
N LYS A 50 -8.98 0.45 62.11
CA LYS A 50 -7.59 -0.08 62.19
C LYS A 50 -7.56 -1.44 62.96
N PRO A 51 -6.41 -2.07 63.36
CA PRO A 51 -5.86 -3.27 62.68
C PRO A 51 -5.55 -4.49 63.59
N ALA A 52 -4.96 -5.56 63.03
CA ALA A 52 -4.13 -6.52 63.78
C ALA A 52 -2.90 -7.03 62.97
N ALA A 53 -1.80 -7.26 63.73
CA ALA A 53 -0.56 -8.06 63.60
C ALA A 53 -0.20 -8.82 62.29
N LYS A 54 1.06 -8.88 61.78
CA LYS A 54 2.40 -9.27 62.35
C LYS A 54 2.50 -10.75 62.75
N SER A 55 3.62 -11.49 62.57
CA SER A 55 5.09 -11.24 62.53
C SER A 55 5.83 -12.36 61.74
N ASP A 56 7.17 -12.58 61.67
CA ASP A 56 8.42 -11.78 61.49
C ASP A 56 9.60 -12.74 61.07
N GLY A 57 10.77 -12.21 60.63
CA GLY A 57 12.05 -12.97 60.43
C GLY A 57 12.58 -13.01 58.97
N LYS A 58 13.80 -12.59 58.56
CA LYS A 58 15.12 -12.29 59.22
C LYS A 58 15.86 -13.57 59.70
N ALA A 59 17.17 -13.83 59.51
CA ALA A 59 18.37 -13.06 59.09
C ALA A 59 19.53 -14.05 58.67
N LYS A 60 20.79 -13.74 58.27
CA LYS A 60 21.49 -12.65 57.52
C LYS A 60 23.05 -12.85 57.59
N THR A 61 23.82 -12.66 56.50
CA THR A 61 25.34 -12.62 56.40
C THR A 61 26.11 -13.94 56.69
N THR A 62 27.39 -14.24 56.33
CA THR A 62 28.53 -13.58 55.59
C THR A 62 29.36 -14.69 54.82
N ASN A 63 30.65 -14.68 54.36
CA ASN A 63 31.87 -13.82 54.49
C ASN A 63 32.95 -14.02 53.35
N THR A 64 34.07 -13.29 53.45
CA THR A 64 35.50 -13.43 52.95
C THR A 64 36.00 -14.69 52.18
N LYS A 65 36.83 -14.60 51.10
CA LYS A 65 38.31 -14.25 50.94
C LYS A 65 39.24 -15.49 51.19
N THR A 66 40.42 -15.77 50.56
CA THR A 66 41.63 -14.96 50.21
C THR A 66 42.71 -15.74 49.36
N THR A 67 43.62 -15.03 48.66
CA THR A 67 45.02 -15.41 48.20
C THR A 67 45.23 -16.55 47.14
N ASN A 68 46.01 -16.41 46.04
CA ASN A 68 47.49 -16.24 45.79
C ASN A 68 48.27 -17.60 45.80
N THR A 69 49.34 -17.93 45.03
CA THR A 69 50.52 -17.13 44.57
C THR A 69 51.42 -17.85 43.50
N LYS A 70 52.20 -17.08 42.69
CA LYS A 70 53.65 -17.26 42.34
C LYS A 70 54.18 -18.20 41.19
N ALA A 71 54.69 -17.55 40.13
CA ALA A 71 55.95 -17.74 39.35
C ALA A 71 56.20 -18.94 38.39
N ALA A 72 57.24 -18.79 37.54
CA ALA A 72 57.66 -19.64 36.42
C ALA A 72 59.16 -20.07 36.52
N PRO A 73 59.67 -20.87 35.57
CA PRO A 73 60.85 -20.40 34.81
C PRO A 73 60.81 -20.70 33.29
N LYS A 74 61.89 -20.33 32.58
CA LYS A 74 62.05 -20.29 31.12
C LYS A 74 63.29 -21.08 30.64
N PRO A 75 63.24 -21.81 29.52
CA PRO A 75 64.41 -22.19 28.71
C PRO A 75 64.63 -21.26 27.48
N THR A 76 65.79 -21.33 26.83
CA THR A 76 66.30 -20.33 25.86
C THR A 76 66.71 -20.91 24.50
N ALA A 77 66.92 -19.99 23.53
CA ALA A 77 67.56 -20.15 22.21
C ALA A 77 66.77 -20.97 21.16
N LYS A 78 66.56 -20.46 19.94
CA LYS A 78 67.57 -19.87 19.03
C LYS A 78 67.07 -18.65 18.25
N SER A 79 68.03 -17.89 17.70
CA SER A 79 67.77 -16.84 16.71
C SER A 79 67.60 -17.45 15.32
N ALA A 80 66.64 -16.93 14.55
CA ALA A 80 66.52 -17.12 13.10
C ALA A 80 66.18 -15.76 12.49
N ALA A 81 66.80 -15.41 11.37
CA ALA A 81 66.81 -14.03 10.89
C ALA A 81 65.43 -13.55 10.41
N THR A 82 64.92 -12.48 11.01
CA THR A 82 63.73 -11.77 10.53
C THR A 82 64.08 -11.00 9.25
N ALA A 83 63.93 -11.64 8.08
CA ALA A 83 64.01 -10.95 6.82
C ALA A 83 62.92 -9.87 6.76
N ALA A 84 63.33 -8.60 6.73
CA ALA A 84 62.42 -7.46 6.69
C ALA A 84 61.75 -7.36 5.31
N SER A 85 60.70 -8.15 5.10
CA SER A 85 59.82 -8.01 3.95
C SER A 85 59.13 -6.66 4.02
N ALA A 86 59.66 -5.68 3.27
CA ALA A 86 59.05 -4.38 3.12
C ALA A 86 57.71 -4.57 2.39
N ALA A 87 56.61 -4.59 3.15
CA ALA A 87 55.28 -4.69 2.59
C ALA A 87 55.09 -3.59 1.54
N PRO A 88 54.70 -3.92 0.29
CA PRO A 88 54.48 -2.92 -0.72
C PRO A 88 53.40 -1.96 -0.21
N LYS A 89 53.68 -0.65 -0.22
CA LYS A 89 52.65 0.35 0.06
C LYS A 89 51.51 0.11 -0.90
N LEU A 90 50.38 -0.37 -0.38
CA LEU A 90 49.13 -0.39 -1.13
C LEU A 90 48.92 1.04 -1.66
N ALA A 91 48.72 1.15 -2.97
CA ALA A 91 48.21 2.39 -3.54
C ALA A 91 46.90 2.74 -2.80
N PRO A 92 46.65 4.02 -2.48
CA PRO A 92 45.41 4.39 -1.81
C PRO A 92 44.24 3.92 -2.65
N ALA A 93 43.31 3.18 -2.03
CA ALA A 93 42.08 2.80 -2.70
C ALA A 93 41.37 4.07 -3.20
N PRO A 94 40.78 4.06 -4.41
CA PRO A 94 40.16 5.25 -4.98
C PRO A 94 39.13 5.83 -4.00
N SER A 95 39.17 7.15 -3.81
CA SER A 95 38.43 7.83 -2.75
C SER A 95 36.95 7.99 -3.08
N LEU A 96 36.21 6.88 -2.99
CA LEU A 96 34.77 6.76 -3.21
C LEU A 96 33.90 7.62 -2.25
N SER A 97 34.50 8.38 -1.33
CA SER A 97 33.81 9.17 -0.32
C SER A 97 32.94 10.30 -0.90
N GLY A 98 33.37 10.93 -1.99
CA GLY A 98 32.65 12.04 -2.65
C GLY A 98 31.34 11.59 -3.29
N GLU A 99 31.41 10.82 -4.38
CA GLU A 99 30.22 10.36 -5.10
C GLU A 99 29.26 9.54 -4.21
N HIS A 100 29.76 8.71 -3.29
CA HIS A 100 28.88 7.97 -2.38
C HIS A 100 28.15 8.89 -1.39
N ALA A 101 28.67 10.08 -1.07
CA ALA A 101 27.95 11.08 -0.30
C ALA A 101 26.87 11.78 -1.13
N VAL A 102 27.19 12.18 -2.38
CA VAL A 102 26.24 12.76 -3.34
C VAL A 102 25.09 11.79 -3.64
N LEU A 103 25.40 10.53 -3.96
CA LEU A 103 24.40 9.48 -4.21
C LEU A 103 23.54 9.20 -2.98
N ARG A 104 24.13 9.13 -1.77
CA ARG A 104 23.36 8.96 -0.53
C ARG A 104 22.39 10.13 -0.30
N ASN A 105 22.82 11.37 -0.59
CA ASN A 105 21.96 12.55 -0.52
C ASN A 105 20.83 12.48 -1.55
N ALA A 106 21.14 12.24 -2.83
CA ALA A 106 20.17 12.13 -3.91
C ALA A 106 19.12 11.02 -3.67
N VAL A 107 19.55 9.85 -3.17
CA VAL A 107 18.66 8.74 -2.74
C VAL A 107 17.75 9.17 -1.58
N THR A 108 18.25 10.00 -0.66
CA THR A 108 17.48 10.49 0.50
C THR A 108 16.45 11.54 0.05
N LEU A 109 16.83 12.47 -0.81
CA LEU A 109 15.93 13.46 -1.42
C LEU A 109 14.81 12.76 -2.19
N ALA A 110 15.14 11.78 -3.05
CA ALA A 110 14.15 11.04 -3.83
C ALA A 110 13.14 10.29 -2.94
N LYS A 111 13.62 9.57 -1.90
CA LYS A 111 12.75 8.86 -0.94
C LYS A 111 11.83 9.81 -0.16
N ASN A 112 12.31 11.01 0.15
CA ASN A 112 11.56 12.07 0.83
C ASN A 112 10.69 12.90 -0.14
N ALA A 113 10.41 12.37 -1.35
CA ALA A 113 9.62 12.99 -2.41
C ALA A 113 10.11 14.37 -2.90
N ARG A 114 11.40 14.71 -2.69
CA ARG A 114 12.07 15.90 -3.23
C ARG A 114 12.71 15.54 -4.57
N GLY A 115 11.88 15.22 -5.56
CA GLY A 115 12.29 14.62 -6.82
C GLY A 115 13.22 15.53 -7.64
N SER A 116 12.84 16.79 -7.79
CA SER A 116 13.56 17.82 -8.54
C SER A 116 14.99 18.00 -8.02
N GLU A 117 15.16 18.07 -6.71
CA GLU A 117 16.46 18.20 -6.05
C GLU A 117 17.30 16.91 -6.14
N ALA A 118 16.64 15.74 -6.09
CA ALA A 118 17.32 14.47 -6.30
C ALA A 118 17.87 14.33 -7.73
N LEU A 119 17.11 14.76 -8.74
CA LEU A 119 17.55 14.80 -10.13
C LEU A 119 18.72 15.79 -10.33
N ALA A 120 18.66 16.96 -9.70
CA ALA A 120 19.77 17.93 -9.72
C ALA A 120 21.03 17.36 -9.04
N ALA A 121 20.91 16.72 -7.88
CA ALA A 121 22.04 16.04 -7.22
C ALA A 121 22.57 14.85 -8.06
N ALA A 122 21.73 14.17 -8.82
CA ALA A 122 22.17 13.09 -9.72
C ALA A 122 23.00 13.61 -10.91
N GLN A 123 22.85 14.87 -11.34
CA GLN A 123 23.69 15.45 -12.40
C GLN A 123 25.17 15.58 -11.98
N GLN A 124 25.48 15.47 -10.68
CA GLN A 124 26.83 15.52 -10.10
C GLN A 124 27.48 14.13 -9.97
N LEU A 125 26.88 13.07 -10.51
CA LEU A 125 27.38 11.69 -10.46
C LEU A 125 27.90 11.27 -11.83
N ASP A 126 29.14 10.79 -11.91
CA ASP A 126 29.71 10.35 -13.19
C ASP A 126 29.10 9.01 -13.61
N ASP A 127 28.90 8.07 -12.68
CA ASP A 127 28.31 6.76 -12.96
C ASP A 127 26.87 6.86 -13.51
N PRO A 128 26.60 6.39 -14.75
CA PRO A 128 25.24 6.30 -15.29
C PRO A 128 24.32 5.38 -14.48
N VAL A 129 24.82 4.34 -13.80
CA VAL A 129 23.98 3.40 -13.02
C VAL A 129 23.45 4.09 -11.77
N ALA A 130 24.31 4.80 -11.03
CA ALA A 130 23.93 5.66 -9.91
C ALA A 130 22.90 6.73 -10.31
N ARG A 131 23.06 7.36 -11.49
CA ARG A 131 22.07 8.30 -12.04
C ARG A 131 20.73 7.64 -12.32
N ASN A 132 20.71 6.48 -13.00
CA ASN A 132 19.48 5.74 -13.26
C ASN A 132 18.80 5.24 -11.97
N LEU A 133 19.56 4.90 -10.92
CA LEU A 133 19.05 4.55 -9.60
C LEU A 133 18.30 5.72 -8.93
N VAL A 134 18.84 6.94 -9.00
CA VAL A 134 18.13 8.11 -8.48
C VAL A 134 16.87 8.39 -9.30
N THR A 135 16.94 8.43 -10.64
CA THR A 135 15.76 8.64 -11.49
C THR A 135 14.67 7.61 -11.22
N TRP A 136 15.03 6.34 -11.03
CA TRP A 136 14.10 5.27 -10.67
C TRP A 136 13.40 5.50 -9.31
N LEU A 137 14.13 5.99 -8.30
CA LEU A 137 13.52 6.38 -7.03
C LEU A 137 12.58 7.57 -7.20
N VAL A 138 12.94 8.57 -8.02
CA VAL A 138 12.08 9.72 -8.31
C VAL A 138 10.77 9.27 -8.97
N ILE A 139 10.80 8.40 -10.00
CA ILE A 139 9.58 7.83 -10.60
C ILE A 139 8.68 7.14 -9.55
N ARG A 140 9.28 6.49 -8.54
CA ARG A 140 8.51 5.77 -7.51
C ARG A 140 7.91 6.71 -6.45
N HIS A 141 8.65 7.73 -6.02
CA HIS A 141 8.31 8.57 -4.86
C HIS A 141 7.77 9.96 -5.22
N ALA A 142 8.31 10.60 -6.26
CA ALA A 142 7.94 11.93 -6.77
C ALA A 142 7.84 11.91 -8.32
N PRO A 143 6.90 11.15 -8.91
CA PRO A 143 6.81 11.01 -10.36
C PRO A 143 6.50 12.34 -11.07
N ASN A 144 5.75 13.23 -10.42
CA ASN A 144 5.36 14.54 -10.97
C ASN A 144 6.58 15.44 -11.23
N ASP A 145 7.63 15.35 -10.40
CA ASP A 145 8.89 16.11 -10.54
C ASP A 145 9.71 15.73 -11.77
N LEU A 146 9.52 14.51 -12.30
CA LEU A 146 10.14 14.07 -13.56
C LEU A 146 9.24 14.32 -14.78
N GLY A 147 7.93 14.50 -14.55
CA GLY A 147 6.92 14.65 -15.59
C GLY A 147 6.69 13.40 -16.44
N PHE A 148 5.59 13.37 -17.19
CA PHE A 148 5.23 12.21 -18.02
C PHE A 148 6.34 11.84 -19.01
N ASP A 149 6.91 12.81 -19.73
CA ASP A 149 7.89 12.56 -20.79
C ASP A 149 9.18 11.93 -20.25
N GLY A 150 9.64 12.35 -19.07
CA GLY A 150 10.82 11.79 -18.42
C GLY A 150 10.60 10.35 -17.94
N ILE A 151 9.41 10.02 -17.43
CA ILE A 151 9.06 8.64 -17.08
C ILE A 151 8.95 7.78 -18.34
N ALA A 152 8.31 8.27 -19.40
CA ALA A 152 8.15 7.56 -20.67
C ALA A 152 9.51 7.30 -21.36
N ALA A 153 10.42 8.28 -21.35
CA ALA A 153 11.79 8.11 -21.81
C ALA A 153 12.54 7.05 -20.98
N PHE A 154 12.43 7.09 -19.64
CA PHE A 154 13.08 6.09 -18.79
C PHE A 154 12.57 4.66 -19.05
N LEU A 155 11.25 4.49 -19.22
CA LEU A 155 10.64 3.20 -19.57
C LEU A 155 11.18 2.66 -20.91
N ARG A 156 11.21 3.50 -21.96
CA ARG A 156 11.72 3.14 -23.29
C ARG A 156 13.22 2.84 -23.28
N ASP A 157 14.00 3.66 -22.58
CA ASP A 157 15.46 3.64 -22.64
C ASP A 157 16.09 2.65 -21.63
N LYS A 158 15.30 2.12 -20.68
CA LYS A 158 15.73 1.16 -19.63
C LYS A 158 14.70 0.02 -19.44
N PRO A 159 14.35 -0.76 -20.49
CA PRO A 159 13.25 -1.73 -20.45
C PRO A 159 13.47 -2.91 -19.48
N TYR A 160 14.72 -3.24 -19.15
CA TYR A 160 15.07 -4.30 -18.20
C TYR A 160 15.26 -3.82 -16.76
N TRP A 161 15.01 -2.53 -16.47
CA TRP A 161 15.19 -1.98 -15.13
C TRP A 161 14.14 -2.50 -14.15
N PRO A 162 14.45 -2.69 -12.85
CA PRO A 162 13.50 -3.24 -11.88
C PRO A 162 12.13 -2.54 -11.82
N THR A 163 11.08 -3.35 -11.66
CA THR A 163 9.69 -2.93 -11.41
C THR A 163 9.03 -2.12 -12.54
N GLN A 164 9.30 -2.44 -13.81
CA GLN A 164 8.66 -1.84 -15.00
C GLN A 164 7.15 -1.59 -14.86
N SER A 165 6.38 -2.57 -14.36
CA SER A 165 4.93 -2.41 -14.15
C SER A 165 4.59 -1.32 -13.14
N THR A 166 5.37 -1.16 -12.05
CA THR A 166 5.23 -0.03 -11.11
C THR A 166 5.53 1.30 -11.80
N LEU A 167 6.59 1.36 -12.61
CA LEU A 167 6.98 2.57 -13.35
C LEU A 167 5.92 2.97 -14.39
N ARG A 168 5.32 2.00 -15.09
CA ARG A 168 4.22 2.22 -16.03
C ARG A 168 2.95 2.73 -15.32
N ARG A 169 2.56 2.15 -14.17
CA ARG A 169 1.43 2.68 -13.37
C ARG A 169 1.69 4.12 -12.89
N LYS A 170 2.94 4.48 -12.61
CA LYS A 170 3.33 5.87 -12.27
C LYS A 170 3.24 6.79 -13.49
N ALA A 171 3.70 6.36 -14.67
CA ALA A 171 3.52 7.10 -15.92
C ALA A 171 2.04 7.35 -16.24
N GLU A 172 1.17 6.34 -16.09
CA GLU A 172 -0.28 6.46 -16.32
C GLU A 172 -0.95 7.47 -15.38
N ALA A 173 -0.57 7.50 -14.10
CA ALA A 173 -1.08 8.46 -13.13
C ALA A 173 -0.68 9.91 -13.48
N VAL A 174 0.57 10.13 -13.92
CA VAL A 174 1.05 11.46 -14.37
C VAL A 174 0.40 11.85 -15.70
N LEU A 175 0.26 10.92 -16.66
CA LEU A 175 -0.40 11.13 -17.95
C LEU A 175 -1.85 11.59 -17.79
N PHE A 176 -2.57 11.02 -16.82
CA PHE A 176 -3.92 11.45 -16.43
C PHE A 176 -3.96 12.88 -15.88
N ALA A 177 -3.02 13.21 -14.98
CA ALA A 177 -2.95 14.48 -14.26
C ALA A 177 -2.48 15.65 -15.14
N GLU A 178 -1.45 15.45 -15.97
CA GLU A 178 -0.93 16.46 -16.92
C GLU A 178 -1.89 16.71 -18.11
N LYS A 179 -2.96 15.91 -18.26
CA LYS A 179 -3.96 16.02 -19.34
C LYS A 179 -3.34 16.16 -20.74
N ARG A 180 -2.32 15.33 -21.02
CA ARG A 180 -1.57 15.36 -22.29
C ARG A 180 -2.45 15.15 -23.52
N SER A 181 -1.98 15.64 -24.67
CA SER A 181 -2.75 15.62 -25.92
C SER A 181 -3.11 14.18 -26.35
N PRO A 182 -4.25 13.99 -27.05
CA PRO A 182 -4.69 12.66 -27.49
C PRO A 182 -3.64 11.88 -28.28
N GLN A 183 -2.78 12.57 -29.02
CA GLN A 183 -1.66 11.99 -29.78
C GLN A 183 -0.60 11.38 -28.85
N VAL A 184 -0.19 12.10 -27.81
CA VAL A 184 0.79 11.61 -26.81
C VAL A 184 0.23 10.44 -26.02
N VAL A 185 -1.04 10.54 -25.59
CA VAL A 185 -1.74 9.46 -24.87
C VAL A 185 -1.80 8.19 -25.73
N ARG A 186 -2.25 8.29 -26.98
CA ARG A 186 -2.36 7.12 -27.89
C ARG A 186 -0.99 6.53 -28.22
N ALA A 187 0.05 7.35 -28.40
CA ALA A 187 1.41 6.89 -28.65
C ALA A 187 2.03 6.16 -27.44
N PHE A 188 1.68 6.54 -26.21
CA PHE A 188 2.15 5.88 -25.00
C PHE A 188 1.51 4.50 -24.77
N PHE A 189 0.20 4.38 -25.01
CA PHE A 189 -0.49 3.10 -24.86
C PHE A 189 -0.17 2.16 -26.03
N GLY A 190 -0.27 2.62 -27.28
CA GLY A 190 -0.10 1.77 -28.46
C GLY A 190 -1.00 0.53 -28.37
N ASP A 191 -0.42 -0.64 -28.61
CA ASP A 191 -1.09 -1.94 -28.47
C ASP A 191 -1.14 -2.47 -27.01
N GLN A 192 -0.70 -1.67 -26.03
CA GLN A 192 -0.61 -2.07 -24.63
C GLN A 192 -1.70 -1.38 -23.80
N ALA A 193 -2.61 -2.18 -23.26
CA ALA A 193 -3.70 -1.70 -22.41
C ALA A 193 -3.21 -0.91 -21.18
N PRO A 194 -4.04 0.01 -20.63
CA PRO A 194 -3.75 0.66 -19.36
C PRO A 194 -3.74 -0.32 -18.18
N LEU A 195 -2.84 -0.09 -17.22
CA LEU A 195 -2.67 -0.89 -16.01
C LEU A 195 -3.36 -0.27 -14.77
N THR A 196 -4.07 0.85 -14.93
CA THR A 196 -4.70 1.63 -13.87
C THR A 196 -5.95 2.37 -14.35
N GLY A 197 -6.89 2.63 -13.44
CA GLY A 197 -8.06 3.49 -13.66
C GLY A 197 -7.71 4.86 -14.24
N PRO A 198 -6.79 5.64 -13.63
CA PRO A 198 -6.29 6.90 -14.22
C PRO A 198 -5.79 6.72 -15.67
N GLY A 199 -5.06 5.65 -15.98
CA GLY A 199 -4.63 5.32 -17.33
C GLY A 199 -5.80 5.03 -18.30
N LYS A 200 -6.79 4.23 -17.86
CA LYS A 200 -8.04 3.97 -18.62
C LYS A 200 -8.77 5.27 -18.93
N ILE A 201 -8.88 6.19 -17.97
CA ILE A 201 -9.54 7.49 -18.15
C ILE A 201 -8.72 8.43 -19.05
N ALA A 202 -7.38 8.43 -18.95
CA ALA A 202 -6.52 9.18 -19.85
C ALA A 202 -6.72 8.71 -21.31
N LEU A 203 -6.73 7.40 -21.55
CA LEU A 203 -7.01 6.81 -22.87
C LEU A 203 -8.45 7.10 -23.34
N ALA A 204 -9.44 7.00 -22.47
CA ALA A 204 -10.83 7.35 -22.79
C ALA A 204 -10.98 8.82 -23.23
N ARG A 205 -10.31 9.75 -22.54
CA ARG A 205 -10.25 11.18 -22.90
C ARG A 205 -9.68 11.38 -24.32
N ALA A 206 -8.62 10.64 -24.65
CA ALA A 206 -8.01 10.69 -25.99
C ALA A 206 -8.90 10.08 -27.09
N LEU A 207 -9.60 8.98 -26.80
CA LEU A 207 -10.52 8.31 -27.73
C LEU A 207 -11.76 9.16 -28.01
N ALA A 208 -12.40 9.70 -26.96
CA ALA A 208 -13.54 10.60 -27.06
C ALA A 208 -13.20 11.87 -27.88
N ALA A 209 -12.01 12.44 -27.67
CA ALA A 209 -11.51 13.57 -28.46
C ALA A 209 -11.25 13.23 -29.95
N SER A 210 -11.13 11.94 -30.30
CA SER A 210 -11.08 11.45 -31.69
C SER A 210 -12.40 10.89 -32.22
N GLY A 211 -13.50 11.02 -31.46
CA GLY A 211 -14.85 10.61 -31.88
C GLY A 211 -15.28 9.20 -31.43
N ASP A 212 -14.37 8.36 -30.90
CA ASP A 212 -14.73 7.02 -30.39
C ASP A 212 -15.30 7.10 -28.97
N GLN A 213 -16.55 7.57 -28.91
CA GLN A 213 -17.34 7.64 -27.68
C GLN A 213 -17.66 6.24 -27.12
N SER A 214 -17.76 5.22 -27.98
CA SER A 214 -18.03 3.83 -27.64
C SER A 214 -16.94 3.22 -26.75
N THR A 215 -15.69 3.24 -27.21
CA THR A 215 -14.55 2.68 -26.46
C THR A 215 -14.21 3.56 -25.26
N ALA A 216 -14.37 4.89 -25.37
CA ALA A 216 -14.24 5.80 -24.23
C ALA A 216 -15.23 5.45 -23.11
N ALA A 217 -16.53 5.30 -23.42
CA ALA A 217 -17.55 4.93 -22.45
C ALA A 217 -17.38 3.50 -21.89
N ALA A 218 -16.74 2.59 -22.63
CA ALA A 218 -16.35 1.28 -22.11
C ALA A 218 -15.24 1.41 -21.05
N LEU A 219 -14.13 2.10 -21.39
CA LEU A 219 -13.01 2.33 -20.47
C LEU A 219 -13.40 3.12 -19.23
N VAL A 220 -14.26 4.14 -19.35
CA VAL A 220 -14.78 4.92 -18.22
C VAL A 220 -15.58 4.04 -17.26
N ARG A 221 -16.51 3.22 -17.78
CA ARG A 221 -17.34 2.35 -16.91
C ARG A 221 -16.51 1.24 -16.28
N ASP A 222 -15.58 0.64 -17.00
CA ASP A 222 -14.66 -0.35 -16.44
C ASP A 222 -13.81 0.24 -15.29
N ALA A 223 -13.14 1.37 -15.54
CA ALA A 223 -12.39 2.09 -14.52
C ALA A 223 -13.25 2.51 -13.31
N TRP A 224 -14.47 2.99 -13.56
CA TRP A 224 -15.40 3.36 -12.50
C TRP A 224 -15.81 2.16 -11.65
N ARG A 225 -16.05 1.00 -12.26
CA ARG A 225 -16.55 -0.19 -11.54
C ARG A 225 -15.46 -0.91 -10.76
N THR A 226 -14.24 -0.99 -11.29
CA THR A 226 -13.21 -1.95 -10.81
C THR A 226 -11.92 -1.33 -10.28
N ASP A 227 -11.60 -0.07 -10.58
CA ASP A 227 -10.33 0.51 -10.13
C ASP A 227 -10.42 1.23 -8.77
N ASP A 228 -9.33 1.09 -8.01
CA ASP A 228 -8.94 1.98 -6.93
C ASP A 228 -8.78 3.41 -7.45
N LEU A 229 -9.70 4.28 -7.05
CA LEU A 229 -9.65 5.72 -7.36
C LEU A 229 -9.55 6.50 -6.06
N SER A 230 -8.83 7.62 -6.10
CA SER A 230 -8.93 8.67 -5.07
C SER A 230 -10.25 9.43 -5.25
N GLU A 231 -10.74 10.06 -4.18
CA GLU A 231 -11.92 10.92 -4.25
C GLU A 231 -11.76 12.08 -5.24
N SER A 232 -10.55 12.64 -5.35
CA SER A 232 -10.18 13.62 -6.38
C SER A 232 -10.25 13.06 -7.81
N SER A 233 -9.92 11.78 -8.01
CA SER A 233 -10.07 11.09 -9.29
C SER A 233 -11.54 10.81 -9.58
N GLU A 234 -12.32 10.32 -8.61
CA GLU A 234 -13.77 10.12 -8.76
C GLU A 234 -14.46 11.43 -9.16
N GLN A 235 -14.16 12.55 -8.49
CA GLN A 235 -14.76 13.85 -8.79
C GLN A 235 -14.38 14.35 -10.20
N THR A 236 -13.13 14.15 -10.61
CA THR A 236 -12.66 14.48 -11.96
C THR A 236 -13.41 13.65 -13.02
N ILE A 237 -13.56 12.34 -12.79
CA ILE A 237 -14.25 11.41 -13.69
C ILE A 237 -15.75 11.74 -13.78
N MET A 238 -16.41 12.06 -12.66
CA MET A 238 -17.81 12.49 -12.68
C MET A 238 -18.00 13.82 -13.41
N THR A 239 -17.02 14.73 -13.35
CA THR A 239 -17.06 16.03 -14.04
C THR A 239 -16.84 15.89 -15.55
N GLU A 240 -15.91 15.02 -15.98
CA GLU A 240 -15.56 14.84 -17.41
C GLU A 240 -16.45 13.82 -18.14
N PHE A 241 -16.94 12.78 -17.44
CA PHE A 241 -17.61 11.62 -18.04
C PHE A 241 -18.87 11.15 -17.29
N GLY A 242 -19.43 11.95 -16.37
CA GLY A 242 -20.60 11.55 -15.57
C GLY A 242 -21.82 11.10 -16.38
N THR A 243 -21.99 11.61 -17.61
CA THR A 243 -23.05 11.20 -18.54
C THR A 243 -22.84 9.81 -19.17
N MET A 244 -21.62 9.26 -19.12
CA MET A 244 -21.29 7.91 -19.61
C MET A 244 -21.43 6.83 -18.51
N ILE A 245 -21.60 7.23 -17.26
CA ILE A 245 -21.64 6.33 -16.10
C ILE A 245 -23.10 6.13 -15.70
N SER A 246 -23.60 4.90 -15.81
CA SER A 246 -25.00 4.62 -15.49
C SER A 246 -25.22 4.39 -13.99
N ARG A 247 -26.48 4.46 -13.57
CA ARG A 247 -26.94 3.99 -12.26
C ARG A 247 -26.44 2.57 -11.92
N ALA A 248 -26.39 1.68 -12.91
CA ALA A 248 -25.92 0.31 -12.73
C ALA A 248 -24.40 0.24 -12.49
N ASP A 249 -23.62 1.17 -13.04
CA ASP A 249 -22.18 1.27 -12.80
C ASP A 249 -21.87 1.87 -11.42
N HIS A 250 -22.71 2.82 -10.96
CA HIS A 250 -22.68 3.28 -9.57
C HIS A 250 -23.04 2.14 -8.58
N LYS A 251 -24.08 1.33 -8.84
CA LYS A 251 -24.38 0.14 -8.03
C LYS A 251 -23.22 -0.85 -8.04
N ALA A 252 -22.66 -1.18 -9.20
CA ALA A 252 -21.56 -2.14 -9.29
C ALA A 252 -20.30 -1.68 -8.54
N ARG A 253 -19.94 -0.38 -8.60
CA ARG A 253 -18.85 0.17 -7.76
C ARG A 253 -19.19 0.06 -6.27
N ALA A 254 -20.42 0.35 -5.86
CA ALA A 254 -20.86 0.21 -4.47
C ALA A 254 -20.80 -1.25 -4.00
N ASP A 255 -21.17 -2.19 -4.86
CA ASP A 255 -21.14 -3.62 -4.55
C ASP A 255 -19.73 -4.18 -4.45
N HIS A 256 -18.81 -3.73 -5.29
CA HIS A 256 -17.39 -4.10 -5.26
C HIS A 256 -16.75 -3.76 -3.91
N PHE A 257 -16.81 -2.49 -3.49
CA PHE A 257 -16.32 -2.01 -2.18
C PHE A 257 -17.19 -2.46 -0.98
N SER A 258 -18.18 -3.33 -1.21
CA SER A 258 -18.96 -4.01 -0.16
C SER A 258 -18.59 -5.49 0.00
N TYR A 259 -17.67 -6.03 -0.81
CA TYR A 259 -17.07 -7.36 -0.59
C TYR A 259 -15.85 -7.23 0.33
N GLU A 260 -14.83 -6.45 -0.08
CA GLU A 260 -13.81 -5.92 0.84
C GLU A 260 -14.33 -4.56 1.40
N PRO A 261 -14.71 -4.45 2.70
CA PRO A 261 -15.63 -3.37 3.16
C PRO A 261 -15.08 -1.94 3.33
N ASP A 262 -14.64 -1.32 2.23
CA ASP A 262 -14.39 0.13 2.11
C ASP A 262 -15.73 0.89 2.10
N THR A 263 -16.23 1.18 3.31
CA THR A 263 -17.50 1.89 3.53
C THR A 263 -17.55 3.25 2.85
N ASP A 264 -16.46 4.00 2.77
CA ASP A 264 -16.50 5.36 2.26
C ASP A 264 -16.65 5.36 0.73
N ARG A 265 -15.91 4.49 0.03
CA ARG A 265 -16.13 4.27 -1.42
C ARG A 265 -17.48 3.64 -1.70
N ALA A 266 -17.86 2.60 -0.95
CA ALA A 266 -19.13 1.91 -1.14
C ALA A 266 -20.33 2.86 -0.98
N MET A 267 -20.35 3.67 0.09
CA MET A 267 -21.43 4.61 0.36
C MET A 267 -21.44 5.80 -0.60
N ARG A 268 -20.28 6.35 -1.01
CA ARG A 268 -20.23 7.37 -2.08
C ARG A 268 -20.74 6.84 -3.42
N ALA A 269 -20.44 5.59 -3.77
CA ALA A 269 -20.96 4.98 -4.98
C ALA A 269 -22.47 4.70 -4.87
N ALA A 270 -22.93 4.19 -3.73
CA ALA A 270 -24.35 3.92 -3.48
C ALA A 270 -25.20 5.19 -3.50
N ALA A 271 -24.71 6.29 -2.92
CA ALA A 271 -25.41 7.59 -2.92
C ALA A 271 -25.65 8.13 -4.34
N ARG A 272 -24.72 7.88 -5.28
CA ARG A 272 -24.89 8.21 -6.71
C ARG A 272 -25.85 7.25 -7.43
N ALA A 273 -26.05 6.04 -6.91
CA ALA A 273 -26.97 5.04 -7.48
C ALA A 273 -28.43 5.19 -6.99
N GLY A 274 -28.65 5.64 -5.77
CA GLY A 274 -29.99 5.89 -5.21
C GLY A 274 -30.17 5.42 -3.77
N SER A 275 -31.22 5.91 -3.10
CA SER A 275 -31.53 5.61 -1.70
C SER A 275 -31.79 4.12 -1.42
N ASP A 276 -32.28 3.39 -2.42
CA ASP A 276 -32.53 1.95 -2.40
C ASP A 276 -31.23 1.13 -2.48
N VAL A 277 -30.26 1.57 -3.28
CA VAL A 277 -28.89 1.02 -3.27
C VAL A 277 -28.18 1.38 -1.97
N VAL A 278 -28.36 2.59 -1.44
CA VAL A 278 -27.84 2.97 -0.11
C VAL A 278 -28.38 2.05 1.00
N ALA A 279 -29.64 1.65 0.95
CA ALA A 279 -30.20 0.68 1.90
C ALA A 279 -29.51 -0.69 1.79
N LEU A 280 -29.37 -1.23 0.56
CA LEU A 280 -28.66 -2.48 0.29
C LEU A 280 -27.19 -2.42 0.75
N THR A 281 -26.42 -1.41 0.32
CA THR A 281 -25.01 -1.22 0.69
C THR A 281 -24.83 -1.09 2.21
N ARG A 282 -25.69 -0.33 2.90
CA ARG A 282 -25.64 -0.21 4.36
C ARG A 282 -25.88 -1.56 5.05
N ALA A 283 -26.86 -2.34 4.58
CA ALA A 283 -27.12 -3.69 5.11
C ALA A 283 -25.94 -4.64 4.87
N ARG A 284 -25.33 -4.61 3.67
CA ARG A 284 -24.13 -5.41 3.34
C ARG A 284 -22.96 -5.08 4.25
N LEU A 285 -22.63 -3.80 4.41
CA LEU A 285 -21.49 -3.35 5.23
C LEU A 285 -21.69 -3.72 6.70
N ALA A 286 -22.89 -3.49 7.26
CA ALA A 286 -23.23 -3.87 8.63
C ALA A 286 -23.13 -5.39 8.85
N ILE A 287 -23.63 -6.19 7.91
CA ILE A 287 -23.50 -7.66 7.96
C ILE A 287 -22.02 -8.07 7.87
N ALA A 288 -21.25 -7.56 6.91
CA ALA A 288 -19.83 -7.87 6.78
C ALA A 288 -19.07 -7.60 8.09
N ARG A 289 -19.35 -6.45 8.73
CA ARG A 289 -18.76 -5.99 10.00
C ARG A 289 -19.31 -6.66 11.26
N ARG A 290 -20.33 -7.54 11.15
CA ARG A 290 -21.01 -8.21 12.27
C ARG A 290 -21.75 -7.25 13.22
N GLU A 291 -22.24 -6.12 12.70
CA GLU A 291 -23.03 -5.16 13.46
C GLU A 291 -24.40 -5.75 13.83
N ALA A 292 -24.85 -5.55 15.08
CA ALA A 292 -26.06 -6.19 15.63
C ALA A 292 -27.37 -5.78 14.92
N ASN A 293 -27.36 -4.65 14.21
CA ASN A 293 -28.48 -4.15 13.40
C ASN A 293 -28.53 -4.75 11.98
N GLY A 294 -27.53 -5.53 11.54
CA GLY A 294 -27.38 -5.98 10.16
C GLY A 294 -28.60 -6.75 9.63
N ALA A 295 -29.23 -7.58 10.47
CA ALA A 295 -30.48 -8.28 10.14
C ALA A 295 -31.65 -7.32 9.91
N ALA A 296 -31.80 -6.31 10.77
CA ALA A 296 -32.86 -5.30 10.68
C ALA A 296 -32.67 -4.37 9.48
N LEU A 297 -31.42 -4.04 9.14
CA LEU A 297 -31.06 -3.30 7.93
C LEU A 297 -31.36 -4.12 6.66
N LEU A 298 -31.04 -5.40 6.65
CA LEU A 298 -31.34 -6.28 5.51
C LEU A 298 -32.85 -6.42 5.28
N ALA A 299 -33.65 -6.46 6.35
CA ALA A 299 -35.12 -6.46 6.28
C ALA A 299 -35.73 -5.13 5.78
N GLN A 300 -34.96 -4.03 5.77
CA GLN A 300 -35.37 -2.73 5.23
C GLN A 300 -34.98 -2.54 3.76
N VAL A 301 -34.23 -3.48 3.15
CA VAL A 301 -33.86 -3.39 1.73
C VAL A 301 -35.12 -3.58 0.86
N PRO A 302 -35.40 -2.68 -0.11
CA PRO A 302 -36.58 -2.80 -0.96
C PRO A 302 -36.65 -4.13 -1.72
N LEU A 303 -37.85 -4.73 -1.79
CA LEU A 303 -38.08 -6.08 -2.34
C LEU A 303 -37.63 -6.26 -3.80
N THR A 304 -37.40 -5.18 -4.56
CA THR A 304 -36.76 -5.24 -5.89
C THR A 304 -35.37 -5.87 -5.88
N TYR A 305 -34.70 -5.93 -4.71
CA TYR A 305 -33.40 -6.58 -4.54
C TYR A 305 -33.49 -7.99 -3.95
N ALA A 306 -34.69 -8.57 -3.77
CA ALA A 306 -34.84 -9.90 -3.14
C ALA A 306 -34.09 -11.03 -3.86
N ASN A 307 -33.87 -10.88 -5.18
CA ASN A 307 -33.10 -11.79 -6.04
C ASN A 307 -31.74 -11.19 -6.48
N ASP A 308 -31.33 -10.05 -5.93
CA ASP A 308 -30.06 -9.41 -6.27
C ASP A 308 -28.89 -10.23 -5.68
N PRO A 309 -27.81 -10.47 -6.43
CA PRO A 309 -26.67 -11.24 -5.94
C PRO A 309 -26.14 -10.69 -4.61
N ALA A 310 -26.03 -9.36 -4.51
CA ALA A 310 -25.45 -8.70 -3.36
C ALA A 310 -26.32 -8.81 -2.09
N TYR A 311 -27.65 -8.88 -2.27
CA TYR A 311 -28.61 -9.17 -1.19
C TYR A 311 -28.57 -10.65 -0.79
N LEU A 312 -28.54 -11.57 -1.77
CA LEU A 312 -28.48 -13.00 -1.53
C LEU A 312 -27.18 -13.43 -0.83
N PHE A 313 -26.05 -12.80 -1.17
CA PHE A 313 -24.77 -12.99 -0.49
C PHE A 313 -24.84 -12.56 0.99
N ALA A 314 -25.36 -11.36 1.27
CA ALA A 314 -25.54 -10.89 2.63
C ALA A 314 -26.52 -11.75 3.43
N LYS A 315 -27.57 -12.26 2.79
CA LYS A 315 -28.52 -13.22 3.37
C LYS A 315 -27.85 -14.57 3.70
N SER A 316 -26.95 -15.07 2.85
CA SER A 316 -26.12 -16.25 3.16
C SER A 316 -25.28 -16.01 4.40
N GLN A 317 -24.51 -14.92 4.42
CA GLN A 317 -23.64 -14.58 5.54
C GLN A 317 -24.43 -14.45 6.85
N LEU A 318 -25.63 -13.86 6.82
CA LEU A 318 -26.49 -13.74 7.99
C LEU A 318 -27.01 -15.11 8.47
N ALA A 319 -27.57 -15.92 7.57
CA ALA A 319 -28.11 -17.23 7.90
C ALA A 319 -27.03 -18.20 8.43
N ARG A 320 -25.86 -18.24 7.77
CA ARG A 320 -24.72 -19.07 8.19
C ARG A 320 -24.23 -18.70 9.59
N ARG A 321 -24.19 -17.41 9.93
CA ARG A 321 -23.76 -16.91 11.25
C ARG A 321 -24.83 -17.03 12.35
N ALA A 322 -26.03 -17.48 11.97
CA ALA A 322 -27.12 -17.84 12.88
C ALA A 322 -27.40 -19.35 12.86
N ASP A 323 -26.38 -20.15 12.50
CA ASP A 323 -26.38 -21.62 12.45
C ASP A 323 -27.53 -22.23 11.61
N LYS A 324 -27.91 -21.55 10.52
CA LYS A 324 -28.95 -21.98 9.56
C LYS A 324 -28.33 -22.31 8.18
N PRO A 325 -27.55 -23.40 8.03
CA PRO A 325 -26.86 -23.71 6.77
C PRO A 325 -27.82 -23.95 5.59
N GLN A 326 -29.02 -24.49 5.82
CA GLN A 326 -30.00 -24.70 4.75
C GLN A 326 -30.58 -23.38 4.20
N GLU A 327 -30.78 -22.36 5.06
CA GLU A 327 -31.20 -21.03 4.62
C GLU A 327 -30.08 -20.30 3.86
N ALA A 328 -28.83 -20.48 4.30
CA ALA A 328 -27.66 -19.94 3.62
C ALA A 328 -27.45 -20.57 2.24
N ALA A 329 -27.48 -21.91 2.15
CA ALA A 329 -27.36 -22.65 0.90
C ALA A 329 -28.47 -22.26 -0.09
N LYS A 330 -29.72 -22.11 0.38
CA LYS A 330 -30.84 -21.64 -0.45
C LYS A 330 -30.62 -20.22 -0.99
N ALA A 331 -29.98 -19.33 -0.24
CA ALA A 331 -29.63 -18.00 -0.73
C ALA A 331 -28.51 -18.04 -1.79
N LEU A 332 -27.47 -18.85 -1.58
CA LEU A 332 -26.38 -19.02 -2.54
C LEU A 332 -26.79 -19.69 -3.85
N LEU A 333 -27.73 -20.65 -3.79
CA LEU A 333 -28.27 -21.34 -4.97
C LEU A 333 -29.28 -20.50 -5.77
N ALA A 334 -29.88 -19.47 -5.16
CA ALA A 334 -30.78 -18.54 -5.84
C ALA A 334 -30.03 -17.45 -6.64
N ALA A 335 -28.72 -17.32 -6.44
CA ALA A 335 -27.92 -16.27 -7.07
C ALA A 335 -27.40 -16.69 -8.47
N PRO A 336 -27.35 -15.77 -9.45
CA PRO A 336 -26.85 -16.07 -10.79
C PRO A 336 -25.37 -16.48 -10.79
N ALA A 337 -25.01 -17.38 -11.69
CA ALA A 337 -23.66 -17.94 -11.79
C ALA A 337 -22.62 -16.99 -12.44
N SER A 338 -23.04 -15.92 -13.10
CA SER A 338 -22.18 -15.03 -13.89
C SER A 338 -21.28 -14.12 -13.06
N ALA A 339 -20.07 -13.86 -13.55
CA ALA A 339 -19.05 -13.07 -12.84
C ALA A 339 -19.46 -11.60 -12.72
N GLU A 340 -20.10 -11.03 -13.74
CA GLU A 340 -20.57 -9.64 -13.80
C GLU A 340 -21.65 -9.35 -12.76
N ALA A 341 -22.40 -10.39 -12.37
CA ALA A 341 -23.44 -10.31 -11.35
C ALA A 341 -22.88 -10.60 -9.94
N GLN A 342 -21.92 -11.51 -9.82
CA GLN A 342 -21.25 -11.82 -8.55
C GLN A 342 -20.29 -10.70 -8.10
N VAL A 343 -19.70 -9.96 -9.05
CA VAL A 343 -18.72 -8.85 -8.87
C VAL A 343 -17.37 -9.30 -8.28
N ASP A 344 -17.36 -10.06 -7.19
CA ASP A 344 -16.17 -10.73 -6.65
C ASP A 344 -16.41 -12.24 -6.54
N THR A 345 -16.02 -12.99 -7.56
CA THR A 345 -16.19 -14.45 -7.60
C THR A 345 -15.41 -15.21 -6.53
N ASN A 346 -14.37 -14.61 -5.92
CA ASN A 346 -13.58 -15.25 -4.87
C ASN A 346 -14.36 -15.27 -3.55
N GLU A 347 -14.95 -14.14 -3.16
CA GLU A 347 -15.80 -14.07 -1.97
C GLU A 347 -17.03 -14.98 -2.08
N TRP A 348 -17.62 -15.11 -3.27
CA TRP A 348 -18.67 -16.10 -3.53
C TRP A 348 -18.20 -17.55 -3.38
N TRP A 349 -16.97 -17.87 -3.79
CA TRP A 349 -16.39 -19.20 -3.59
C TRP A 349 -16.08 -19.47 -2.11
N ILE A 350 -15.55 -18.47 -1.40
CA ILE A 350 -15.27 -18.53 0.04
C ILE A 350 -16.55 -18.78 0.82
N GLU A 351 -17.61 -18.00 0.59
CA GLU A 351 -18.89 -18.17 1.27
C GLU A 351 -19.55 -19.52 0.96
N ARG A 352 -19.52 -19.98 -0.31
CA ARG A 352 -19.99 -21.33 -0.69
C ARG A 352 -19.26 -22.43 0.09
N ARG A 353 -17.93 -22.33 0.24
CA ARG A 353 -17.11 -23.28 1.02
C ARG A 353 -17.35 -23.19 2.54
N LEU A 354 -17.90 -22.09 3.04
CA LEU A 354 -18.24 -21.93 4.47
C LEU A 354 -19.68 -22.39 4.80
N VAL A 355 -20.50 -22.71 3.80
CA VAL A 355 -21.89 -23.20 3.95
C VAL A 355 -22.02 -24.71 3.73
N ALA A 356 -21.08 -25.32 3.00
CA ALA A 356 -21.03 -26.75 2.66
C ALA A 356 -20.47 -27.62 3.79
#